data_AF-A0A382WEF2-F1
#
_entry.id   AF-A0A382WEF2-F1
#
_cell.length_a   1.000
_cell.length_b   1.000
_cell.length_c   1.000
_cell.angle_alpha   90.00
_cell.angle_beta   90.00
_cell.angle_gamma   90.00
#
_symmetry.space_group_name_H-M   'P 1'
#
loop_
_entity.id
_entity.type
_entity.pdbx_description
1 polymer ?
#
loop_
_entity_poly.entity_id
_entity_poly.type
_entity_poly.pdbx_seq_one_letter_code
_entity_poly.pdbx_strand_id
1 'polypeptide(L)'
;MMPDVILITQPVESGRMVRDELLSNAALSKVPAIENGNIHIVEPKLFTTLSFWNVLGAERLCTILWPKECDEIETKPFSRP
;
A
#
# COMPACT_ATOMS: atom_id res chain seq x y z
N MET A 1 -12.31 -5.48 -11.96
CA MET A 1 -11.46 -6.33 -11.10
C MET A 1 -11.99 -6.24 -9.68
N MET A 2 -11.82 -7.27 -8.85
CA MET A 2 -12.26 -7.31 -7.45
C MET A 2 -11.04 -7.53 -6.54
N PRO A 3 -10.24 -6.49 -6.26
CA PRO A 3 -9.06 -6.63 -5.42
C PRO A 3 -9.42 -6.81 -3.94
N ASP A 4 -8.61 -7.59 -3.23
CA ASP A 4 -8.67 -7.73 -1.77
C ASP A 4 -7.94 -6.60 -1.03
N VAL A 5 -6.97 -5.95 -1.68
CA VAL A 5 -6.14 -4.85 -1.15
C VAL A 5 -6.01 -3.76 -2.22
N ILE A 6 -6.14 -2.50 -1.82
CA ILE A 6 -5.81 -1.34 -2.68
C ILE A 6 -4.64 -0.58 -2.06
N LEU A 7 -3.62 -0.28 -2.88
CA LEU A 7 -2.50 0.58 -2.49
C LEU A 7 -2.62 1.91 -3.23
N ILE A 8 -2.56 3.00 -2.47
CA ILE A 8 -2.53 4.36 -2.99
C ILE A 8 -1.10 4.87 -2.86
N THR A 9 -0.40 4.93 -3.98
CA THR A 9 1.02 5.31 -4.07
C THR A 9 1.24 6.81 -4.27
N GLN A 10 0.23 7.63 -3.96
CA GLN A 10 0.30 9.09 -4.00
C GLN A 10 0.75 9.65 -2.64
N PRO A 11 1.31 10.88 -2.60
CA PRO A 11 1.56 11.59 -1.35
C PRO A 11 0.33 11.64 -0.45
N VAL A 12 0.53 11.63 0.87
CA VAL A 12 -0.53 11.43 1.88
C VAL A 12 -1.76 12.32 1.66
N GLU A 13 -1.57 13.61 1.40
CA GLU A 13 -2.67 14.56 1.15
C GLU A 13 -3.52 14.15 -0.07
N SER A 14 -2.88 13.95 -1.22
CA SER A 14 -3.56 13.48 -2.44
C SER A 14 -4.14 12.07 -2.30
N GLY A 15 -3.45 11.19 -1.59
CA GLY A 15 -3.91 9.82 -1.39
C GLY A 15 -5.15 9.74 -0.52
N ARG A 16 -5.34 10.66 0.44
CA ARG A 16 -6.58 10.77 1.21
C ARG A 16 -7.75 11.14 0.33
N MET A 17 -7.58 12.10 -0.59
CA MET A 17 -8.63 12.47 -1.54
C MET A 17 -9.06 11.27 -2.39
N VAL A 18 -8.10 10.52 -2.95
CA VAL A 18 -8.42 9.31 -3.74
C VAL A 18 -9.13 8.25 -2.90
N ARG A 19 -8.69 8.03 -1.67
CA ARG A 19 -9.36 7.08 -0.76
C ARG A 19 -10.81 7.50 -0.51
N ASP A 20 -11.05 8.79 -0.26
CA ASP A 20 -12.38 9.29 0.05
C ASP A 20 -13.30 9.24 -1.19
N GLU A 21 -12.77 9.46 -2.39
CA GLU A 21 -13.46 9.22 -3.66
C GLU A 21 -13.83 7.75 -3.87
N LEU A 22 -12.92 6.81 -3.56
CA LEU A 22 -13.19 5.37 -3.63
C LEU A 22 -14.31 4.96 -2.66
N LEU A 23 -14.26 5.46 -1.43
CA LEU A 23 -15.22 5.15 -0.37
C LEU A 23 -16.62 5.75 -0.63
N SER A 24 -16.68 6.91 -1.29
CA SER A 24 -17.94 7.59 -1.61
C SER A 24 -18.64 7.01 -2.85
N ASN A 25 -17.95 6.20 -3.65
CA ASN A 25 -18.52 5.62 -4.86
C ASN A 25 -19.34 4.35 -4.56
N ALA A 26 -20.67 4.47 -4.61
CA ALA A 26 -21.60 3.37 -4.34
C ALA A 26 -21.40 2.15 -5.25
N ALA A 27 -20.95 2.34 -6.49
CA ALA A 27 -20.70 1.24 -7.42
C ALA A 27 -19.51 0.37 -7.01
N LEU A 28 -18.60 0.92 -6.20
CA LEU A 28 -17.41 0.22 -5.71
C LEU A 28 -17.62 -0.39 -4.31
N SER A 29 -18.78 -0.17 -3.68
CA SER A 29 -19.07 -0.62 -2.31
C SER A 29 -18.92 -2.12 -2.07
N LYS A 30 -18.97 -2.94 -3.14
CA LYS A 30 -18.81 -4.39 -3.09
C LYS A 30 -17.43 -4.89 -3.49
N VAL A 31 -16.49 -4.00 -3.80
CA VAL A 31 -15.09 -4.38 -3.99
C VAL A 31 -14.52 -4.83 -2.64
N PRO A 32 -13.89 -6.01 -2.52
CA PRO A 32 -13.47 -6.55 -1.22
C PRO A 32 -12.53 -5.61 -0.45
N ALA A 33 -11.60 -4.96 -1.15
CA ALA A 33 -10.71 -3.96 -0.53
C ALA A 33 -11.48 -2.76 0.07
N ILE A 34 -12.60 -2.36 -0.53
CA ILE A 34 -13.41 -1.23 -0.06
C ILE A 34 -14.35 -1.69 1.06
N GLU A 35 -15.05 -2.80 0.86
CA GLU A 35 -15.97 -3.38 1.84
C GLU A 35 -15.26 -3.71 3.16
N ASN A 36 -14.02 -4.20 3.10
CA ASN A 36 -13.21 -4.57 4.27
C ASN A 36 -12.31 -3.43 4.78
N GLY A 37 -12.34 -2.26 4.16
CA GLY A 37 -11.47 -1.14 4.54
C GLY A 37 -9.96 -1.38 4.32
N ASN A 38 -9.61 -2.31 3.42
CA ASN A 38 -8.24 -2.72 3.12
C ASN A 38 -7.59 -1.80 2.06
N ILE A 39 -7.59 -0.50 2.34
CA ILE A 39 -7.07 0.55 1.47
C ILE A 39 -5.91 1.24 2.20
N HIS A 40 -4.71 1.16 1.62
CA HIS A 40 -3.48 1.65 2.26
C HIS A 40 -2.87 2.78 1.46
N ILE A 41 -2.65 3.93 2.10
CA ILE A 41 -1.81 4.98 1.54
C ILE A 41 -0.37 4.64 1.91
N VAL A 42 0.48 4.47 0.90
CA VAL A 42 1.86 4.01 1.06
C VAL A 42 2.84 5.07 0.58
N GLU A 43 4.05 5.01 1.12
CA GLU A 43 5.13 5.94 0.76
C GLU A 43 5.48 5.81 -0.74
N PRO A 44 5.27 6.86 -1.56
CA PRO A 44 5.39 6.77 -3.02
C PRO A 44 6.76 6.29 -3.51
N LYS A 45 7.84 6.69 -2.82
CA LYS A 45 9.21 6.34 -3.26
C LYS A 45 9.47 4.84 -3.27
N LEU A 46 8.73 4.08 -2.45
CA LEU A 46 8.82 2.61 -2.35
C LEU A 46 8.24 1.90 -3.58
N PHE A 47 7.37 2.58 -4.33
CA PHE A 47 6.64 2.05 -5.48
C PHE A 47 7.08 2.77 -6.77
N THR A 48 8.40 2.96 -6.91
CA THR A 48 9.05 3.55 -8.09
C THR A 48 9.64 2.47 -8.98
N THR A 49 10.18 2.83 -10.15
CA THR A 49 10.83 1.89 -11.05
C THR A 49 12.33 1.80 -10.80
N LEU A 50 12.87 0.57 -10.82
CA LEU A 50 14.30 0.25 -10.87
C LEU A 50 15.17 0.97 -9.82
N SER A 51 14.75 0.94 -8.55
CA SER A 51 15.51 1.58 -7.47
C SER A 51 15.69 0.65 -6.28
N PHE A 52 16.69 0.94 -5.43
CA PHE A 52 16.88 0.22 -4.17
C PHE A 52 15.64 0.30 -3.26
N TRP A 53 14.79 1.31 -3.47
CA TRP A 53 13.51 1.43 -2.77
C TRP A 53 12.54 0.29 -3.10
N ASN A 54 12.72 -0.44 -4.21
CA ASN A 54 11.89 -1.60 -4.52
C ASN A 54 12.06 -2.74 -3.51
N VAL A 55 13.24 -2.90 -2.91
CA VAL A 55 13.46 -3.90 -1.86
C VAL A 55 12.66 -3.52 -0.61
N LEU A 56 12.83 -2.27 -0.15
CA LEU A 56 12.07 -1.74 0.99
C LEU A 56 10.56 -1.70 0.71
N GLY A 57 10.17 -1.46 -0.55
CA GLY A 57 8.77 -1.51 -0.99
C GLY A 57 8.19 -2.92 -0.97
N ALA A 58 8.97 -3.93 -1.35
CA ALA A 58 8.56 -5.33 -1.24
C ALA A 58 8.41 -5.76 0.22
N GLU A 59 9.34 -5.38 1.10
CA GLU A 59 9.24 -5.62 2.54
C GLU A 59 8.00 -4.93 3.12
N ARG A 60 7.78 -3.66 2.80
CA ARG A 60 6.58 -2.93 3.23
C ARG A 60 5.30 -3.59 2.71
N LEU A 61 5.29 -4.04 1.45
CA LEU A 61 4.15 -4.71 0.85
C LEU A 61 3.85 -6.05 1.54
N CYS A 62 4.89 -6.81 1.90
CA CYS A 62 4.76 -8.05 2.67
C CYS A 62 3.97 -7.81 3.96
N THR A 63 4.32 -6.79 4.74
CA THR A 63 3.62 -6.46 6.00
C THR A 63 2.15 -6.07 5.81
N ILE A 64 1.75 -5.65 4.61
CA ILE A 64 0.36 -5.31 4.29
C ILE A 64 -0.42 -6.55 3.85
N LEU A 65 0.19 -7.39 3.00
CA LEU A 65 -0.49 -8.53 2.39
C LEU A 65 -0.53 -9.76 3.33
N TRP A 66 0.54 -9.97 4.10
CA TRP A 66 0.76 -11.16 4.92
C TRP A 66 1.38 -10.77 6.27
N PRO A 67 0.67 -10.00 7.11
CA PRO A 67 1.25 -9.47 8.35
C PRO A 67 1.82 -10.57 9.25
N LYS A 68 1.11 -11.71 9.40
CA LYS A 68 1.55 -12.81 10.28
C LYS A 68 2.83 -13.48 9.80
N GLU A 69 2.99 -13.60 8.49
CA GLU A 69 4.14 -14.23 7.85
C GLU A 69 5.35 -13.29 7.78
N CYS A 70 5.10 -11.98 7.82
CA CYS A 70 6.13 -10.94 7.65
C CYS A 70 6.47 -10.20 8.96
N ASP A 71 5.90 -10.60 10.11
CA ASP A 71 6.13 -9.99 11.43
C ASP A 71 7.60 -10.02 11.88
N GLU A 72 8.39 -10.97 11.34
CA GLU A 72 9.83 -11.13 11.66
C GLU A 72 10.77 -10.36 10.71
N ILE A 73 10.24 -9.64 9.70
CA ILE A 73 11.07 -8.88 8.76
C ILE A 73 11.62 -7.63 9.45
N GLU A 74 12.91 -7.66 9.81
CA GLU A 74 13.66 -6.45 10.18
C GLU A 74 14.01 -5.62 8.94
N THR A 75 13.21 -4.60 8.64
CA THR A 75 13.57 -3.60 7.62
C THR A 75 14.82 -2.84 8.04
N LYS A 76 15.94 -3.02 7.31
CA LYS A 76 17.17 -2.26 7.54
C LYS A 76 17.32 -1.19 6.47
N PRO A 77 17.47 0.10 6.84
CA PRO A 77 17.75 1.13 5.86
C PRO A 77 19.05 0.77 5.13
N PHE A 78 19.09 0.96 3.82
CA PHE A 78 20.34 0.99 3.10
C PHE A 78 21.17 2.17 3.62
N SER A 79 22.09 1.92 4.55
CA SER A 79 23.17 2.85 4.85
C SER A 79 24.18 2.78 3.71
N ARG A 80 24.42 3.90 3.03
CA ARG A 80 25.66 4.06 2.29
C ARG A 80 26.80 4.20 3.31
N PRO A 81 27.97 3.58 3.10
CA PRO A 81 29.17 3.94 3.86
C PRO A 81 29.52 5.42 3.67
#